data_AF-A0A6V7QFI2-F1
#
_entry.id   AF-A0A6V7QFI2-F1
#
_cell.length_a   1.000
_cell.length_b   1.000
_cell.length_c   1.000
_cell.angle_alpha   90.00
_cell.angle_beta   90.00
_cell.angle_gamma   90.00
#
_symmetry.space_group_name_H-M   'P 1'
#
loop_
_entity.id
_entity.type
_entity.pdbx_description
1 polymer ?
#
loop_
_entity_poly.entity_id
_entity_poly.type
_entity_poly.pdbx_seq_one_letter_code
_entity_poly.pdbx_strand_id
1 'polypeptide(L)'
;MAPSLPCSVLTLCLLFTLSFAASSSSSSSSNLSSLSSLSSSNVSLSLYYETLCPGCSNFIVNHLANIFDDGLIEIVDLNLIPLGNARVRSNGTISCQLFDMLGIYDEHY
;
A
#
# COMPACT_ATOMS: atom_id res chain seq x y z
N MET A 1 7.94 38.77 1.23
CA MET A 1 6.58 39.06 1.71
C MET A 1 5.96 37.74 2.13
N ALA A 2 6.03 37.39 3.41
CA ALA A 2 5.42 36.15 3.91
C ALA A 2 3.94 36.42 4.20
N PRO A 3 3.01 35.52 3.80
CA PRO A 3 1.61 35.69 4.14
C PRO A 3 1.43 35.44 5.65
N SER A 4 1.01 36.47 6.38
CA SER A 4 0.52 36.31 7.75
C SER A 4 -0.77 35.49 7.69
N LEU A 5 -0.71 34.23 8.13
CA LEU A 5 -1.89 33.40 8.25
C LEU A 5 -2.90 34.07 9.21
N PRO A 6 -4.18 34.18 8.82
CA PRO A 6 -5.18 34.83 9.65
C PRO A 6 -5.38 34.03 10.94
N CYS A 7 -5.48 34.76 12.06
CA CYS A 7 -5.60 34.20 13.41
C CYS A 7 -6.75 33.16 13.54
N SER A 8 -7.78 33.30 12.70
CA SER A 8 -8.91 32.36 12.58
C SER A 8 -8.55 30.97 12.05
N VAL A 9 -7.50 30.83 11.24
CA VAL A 9 -7.04 29.53 10.74
C VAL A 9 -6.25 28.79 11.82
N LEU A 10 -5.50 29.52 12.65
CA LEU A 10 -4.75 28.94 13.76
C LEU A 10 -5.67 28.41 14.86
N THR A 11 -6.75 29.13 15.19
CA THR A 11 -7.75 28.66 16.15
C THR A 11 -8.54 27.46 15.65
N LEU A 12 -8.86 27.39 14.35
CA LEU A 12 -9.53 26.23 13.75
C LEU A 12 -8.65 24.97 13.79
N CYS A 13 -7.35 25.10 13.51
CA CYS A 13 -6.40 23.98 13.59
C CYS A 13 -6.27 23.43 15.01
N LEU A 14 -6.20 24.30 16.03
CA LEU A 14 -6.08 23.88 17.43
C LEU A 14 -7.31 23.12 17.93
N LEU A 15 -8.51 23.52 17.50
CA LEU A 15 -9.76 22.81 17.84
C LEU A 15 -9.81 21.42 17.20
N PHE A 16 -9.37 21.27 15.95
CA PHE A 16 -9.36 19.99 15.25
C PHE A 16 -8.40 18.97 15.89
N THR A 17 -7.25 19.42 16.40
CA THR A 17 -6.30 18.54 17.10
C THR A 17 -6.79 18.07 18.47
N LEU A 18 -7.59 18.86 19.18
CA LEU A 18 -8.08 18.53 20.52
C LEU A 18 -9.17 17.45 20.46
N SER A 19 -9.96 17.42 19.39
CA SER A 19 -10.97 16.38 19.13
C SER A 19 -10.38 15.01 18.80
N PHE A 20 -9.17 14.93 18.24
CA PHE A 20 -8.54 13.66 17.86
C PHE A 20 -7.88 12.94 19.04
N ALA A 21 -7.49 13.68 20.10
CA ALA A 21 -6.84 13.12 21.28
C ALA A 21 -7.82 12.40 22.25
N ALA A 22 -9.13 12.60 22.11
CA ALA A 22 -10.15 12.03 23.01
C ALA A 22 -10.56 10.59 22.67
N SER A 23 -10.13 10.02 21.54
CA SER A 23 -10.55 8.68 21.09
C SER A 23 -9.64 7.54 21.54
N SER A 24 -8.57 7.80 22.29
CA SER A 24 -7.66 6.75 22.78
C SER A 24 -8.10 6.20 24.15
N SER A 25 -9.22 5.47 24.18
CA SER A 25 -9.60 4.67 25.36
C SER A 25 -9.18 3.22 25.17
N SER A 26 -8.03 2.85 25.72
CA SER A 26 -7.55 1.46 25.76
C SER A 26 -8.34 0.65 26.79
N SER A 27 -9.06 -0.38 26.36
CA SER A 27 -9.69 -1.37 27.24
C SER A 27 -8.81 -2.63 27.30
N SER A 28 -8.51 -3.09 28.51
CA SER A 28 -7.64 -4.25 28.79
C SER A 28 -8.46 -5.47 29.25
N SER A 29 -7.91 -6.66 28.99
CA SER A 29 -8.26 -8.03 29.45
C SER A 29 -9.35 -8.78 28.65
N SER A 30 -9.24 -10.08 28.33
CA SER A 30 -8.66 -11.21 29.07
C SER A 30 -8.04 -12.32 28.18
N ASN A 31 -7.18 -13.16 28.79
CA ASN A 31 -6.51 -14.31 28.18
C ASN A 31 -7.49 -15.47 27.88
N LEU A 32 -7.58 -15.87 26.61
CA LEU A 32 -7.93 -17.24 26.24
C LEU A 32 -6.70 -17.88 25.56
N SER A 33 -5.77 -18.33 26.39
CA SER A 33 -4.70 -19.22 25.96
C SER A 33 -5.30 -20.56 25.57
N SER A 34 -4.83 -21.10 24.44
CA SER A 34 -5.00 -22.49 23.97
C SER A 34 -6.13 -22.85 22.99
N LEU A 35 -6.44 -21.96 22.04
CA LEU A 35 -6.86 -22.41 20.68
C LEU A 35 -6.06 -21.73 19.56
N SER A 36 -4.97 -21.05 19.91
CA SER A 36 -4.12 -20.29 18.97
C SER A 36 -3.06 -21.15 18.26
N SER A 37 -3.01 -22.45 18.53
CA SER A 37 -1.98 -23.37 18.00
C SER A 37 -2.44 -24.17 16.76
N LEU A 38 -3.59 -23.84 16.21
CA LEU A 38 -4.00 -24.24 14.85
C LEU A 38 -4.05 -23.02 13.93
N SER A 39 -3.25 -21.97 14.21
CA SER A 39 -3.06 -20.88 13.26
C SER A 39 -2.37 -21.44 12.03
N SER A 40 -3.19 -21.85 11.06
CA SER A 40 -2.74 -22.02 9.69
C SER A 40 -2.03 -20.72 9.33
N SER A 41 -0.72 -20.77 9.10
CA SER A 41 0.02 -19.62 8.61
C SER A 41 -0.65 -19.17 7.32
N ASN A 42 -1.02 -17.89 7.22
CA ASN A 42 -1.53 -17.32 5.98
C ASN A 42 -0.58 -17.64 4.83
N VAL A 43 -1.14 -17.90 3.66
CA VAL A 43 -0.37 -18.15 2.46
C VAL A 43 0.22 -16.82 2.00
N SER A 44 1.55 -16.72 1.96
CA SER A 44 2.21 -15.52 1.46
C SER A 44 2.04 -15.44 -0.07
N LEU A 45 1.51 -14.32 -0.55
CA LEU A 45 1.38 -14.01 -1.97
C LEU A 45 2.08 -12.69 -2.24
N SER A 46 3.11 -12.71 -3.08
CA SER A 46 3.83 -11.50 -3.50
C SER A 46 3.66 -11.27 -4.99
N LEU A 47 3.05 -10.16 -5.37
CA LEU A 47 2.94 -9.73 -6.76
C LEU A 47 3.96 -8.62 -7.05
N TYR A 48 4.93 -8.94 -7.89
CA TYR A 48 5.87 -7.99 -8.46
C TYR A 48 5.31 -7.46 -9.77
N TYR A 49 5.09 -6.15 -9.87
CA TYR A 49 4.41 -5.55 -11.01
C TYR A 49 5.03 -4.22 -11.42
N GLU A 50 4.70 -3.76 -12.62
CA GLU A 50 5.05 -2.44 -13.14
C GLU A 50 3.77 -1.61 -13.24
N THR A 51 3.80 -0.38 -12.75
CA THR A 51 2.60 0.49 -12.66
C THR A 51 2.03 0.83 -14.04
N LEU A 52 2.87 0.93 -15.07
CA LEU A 52 2.48 1.27 -16.44
C LEU A 52 2.34 0.04 -17.36
N CYS A 53 2.50 -1.18 -16.85
CA CYS A 53 2.34 -2.38 -17.67
C CYS A 53 0.86 -2.74 -17.88
N PRO A 54 0.37 -2.83 -19.14
CA PRO A 54 -1.01 -3.21 -19.43
C PRO A 54 -1.38 -4.61 -18.89
N GLY A 55 -0.45 -5.57 -18.97
CA GLY A 55 -0.67 -6.92 -18.46
C GLY A 55 -0.77 -6.95 -16.93
N CYS A 56 0.07 -6.20 -16.24
CA CYS A 56 0.04 -6.08 -14.79
C CYS A 56 -1.27 -5.45 -14.28
N SER A 57 -1.67 -4.32 -14.87
CA SER A 57 -2.94 -3.66 -14.50
C SER A 57 -4.15 -4.57 -14.79
N ASN A 58 -4.17 -5.25 -15.95
CA ASN A 58 -5.20 -6.22 -16.27
C ASN A 58 -5.27 -7.36 -15.25
N PHE A 59 -4.12 -7.92 -14.85
CA PHE A 59 -4.10 -8.97 -13.84
C PHE A 59 -4.61 -8.50 -12.49
N ILE A 60 -4.18 -7.32 -12.02
CA ILE A 60 -4.59 -6.78 -10.73
C ILE A 60 -6.11 -6.55 -10.70
N VAL A 61 -6.65 -5.91 -11.75
CA VAL A 61 -8.06 -5.49 -11.79
C VAL A 61 -8.99 -6.68 -12.08
N ASN A 62 -8.65 -7.55 -13.03
CA ASN A 62 -9.58 -8.57 -13.53
C ASN A 62 -9.36 -9.97 -12.93
N HIS A 63 -8.27 -10.18 -12.20
CA HIS A 63 -7.95 -11.50 -11.63
C HIS A 63 -7.62 -11.42 -10.13
N LEU A 64 -6.65 -10.59 -9.74
CA LEU A 64 -6.25 -10.50 -8.33
C LEU A 64 -7.38 -9.95 -7.46
N ALA A 65 -8.16 -8.99 -7.94
CA ALA A 65 -9.27 -8.41 -7.19
C ALA A 65 -10.27 -9.46 -6.68
N ASN A 66 -10.42 -10.60 -7.38
CA ASN A 66 -11.36 -11.65 -7.01
C ASN A 66 -11.01 -12.32 -5.67
N ILE A 67 -9.77 -12.20 -5.18
CA ILE A 67 -9.41 -12.75 -3.86
C ILE A 67 -10.15 -12.06 -2.71
N PHE A 68 -10.70 -10.88 -2.93
CA PHE A 68 -11.43 -10.12 -1.92
C PHE A 68 -12.92 -10.51 -1.83
N ASP A 69 -13.45 -11.29 -2.78
CA ASP A 69 -14.89 -11.57 -2.88
C ASP A 69 -15.34 -12.75 -1.99
N ASP A 70 -14.52 -13.80 -1.86
CA ASP A 70 -14.89 -15.08 -1.24
C ASP A 70 -14.12 -15.40 0.06
N GLY A 71 -13.61 -14.39 0.76
CA GLY A 71 -12.86 -14.57 2.01
C GLY A 71 -11.45 -15.16 1.84
N LEU A 72 -11.00 -15.39 0.60
CA LEU A 72 -9.63 -15.81 0.28
C LEU A 72 -8.58 -14.86 0.88
N ILE A 73 -8.86 -13.57 0.92
CA ILE A 73 -7.96 -12.58 1.54
C ILE A 73 -7.71 -12.85 3.03
N GLU A 74 -8.64 -13.48 3.76
CA GLU A 74 -8.50 -13.75 5.20
C GLU A 74 -7.38 -14.75 5.50
N ILE A 75 -7.05 -15.59 4.52
CA ILE A 75 -6.02 -16.63 4.61
C ILE A 75 -4.76 -16.31 3.81
N VAL A 76 -4.64 -15.09 3.25
CA VAL A 76 -3.53 -14.67 2.39
C VAL A 76 -2.82 -13.47 2.99
N ASP A 77 -1.50 -13.52 3.03
CA ASP A 77 -0.64 -12.36 3.29
C ASP A 77 -0.22 -11.75 1.95
N LEU A 78 -0.98 -10.75 1.49
CA LEU A 78 -0.81 -10.13 0.17
C LEU A 78 0.21 -8.99 0.20
N ASN A 79 1.26 -9.13 -0.60
CA ASN A 79 2.30 -8.15 -0.80
C ASN A 79 2.29 -7.65 -2.26
N LEU A 80 2.15 -6.34 -2.47
CA LEU A 80 2.21 -5.71 -3.79
C LEU A 80 3.52 -4.93 -3.93
N ILE A 81 4.38 -5.32 -4.87
CA ILE A 81 5.73 -4.76 -5.03
C ILE A 81 5.86 -4.08 -6.40
N PRO A 82 5.85 -2.73 -6.48
CA PRO A 82 5.90 -1.98 -7.73
C PRO A 82 7.35 -1.81 -8.23
N LEU A 83 8.01 -2.92 -8.57
CA LEU A 83 9.36 -2.92 -9.15
C LEU A 83 9.43 -3.62 -10.51
N GLY A 84 8.75 -4.76 -10.67
CA GLY A 84 8.70 -5.50 -11.94
C GLY A 84 10.05 -5.60 -12.66
N ASN A 85 10.14 -5.08 -13.88
CA ASN A 85 11.36 -5.09 -14.69
C ASN A 85 12.31 -3.90 -14.46
N ALA A 86 12.05 -3.05 -13.46
CA ALA A 86 12.95 -1.95 -13.13
C ALA A 86 14.35 -2.44 -12.74
N ARG A 87 15.36 -1.64 -13.05
CA ARG A 87 16.77 -1.93 -12.77
C ARG A 87 17.31 -0.92 -11.76
N VAL A 88 18.00 -1.41 -10.74
CA VAL A 88 18.75 -0.57 -9.81
C VAL A 88 20.17 -0.43 -10.35
N ARG A 89 20.59 0.79 -10.66
CA ARG A 89 21.94 1.12 -11.14
C ARG A 89 22.92 1.25 -9.97
N SER A 90 24.22 1.22 -10.27
CA SER A 90 25.29 1.29 -9.25
C SER A 90 25.27 2.57 -8.42
N ASN A 91 24.71 3.65 -8.95
CA ASN A 91 24.51 4.93 -8.26
C ASN A 91 23.20 4.98 -7.43
N GLY A 92 22.47 3.86 -7.32
CA GLY A 92 21.19 3.78 -6.62
C GLY A 92 19.99 4.33 -7.40
N THR A 93 20.18 4.82 -8.63
CA THR A 93 19.06 5.23 -9.49
C THR A 93 18.27 4.00 -9.94
N ILE A 94 16.95 4.10 -9.91
CA ILE A 94 16.04 3.08 -10.43
C ILE A 94 15.60 3.52 -11.82
N SER A 95 15.84 2.68 -12.84
CA SER A 95 15.33 2.87 -14.20
C SER A 95 14.19 1.90 -14.46
N CYS A 96 13.05 2.41 -14.91
CA CYS A 96 11.88 1.61 -15.24
C CYS A 96 11.75 1.45 -16.76
N GLN A 97 11.11 0.37 -17.18
CA GLN A 97 10.71 0.20 -18.58
C GLN A 97 9.43 0.98 -18.81
N LEU A 98 9.38 1.78 -19.89
CA LEU A 98 8.16 2.43 -20.32
C LEU A 98 7.45 1.49 -21.30
N PHE A 99 6.27 1.03 -20.91
CA PHE A 99 5.37 0.31 -21.79
C PHE A 99 4.44 1.33 -22.46
N ASP A 100 4.78 1.72 -23.69
CA ASP A 100 3.87 2.48 -24.55
C ASP A 100 3.12 1.54 -25.50
N MET A 101 2.03 2.03 -26.10
CA MET A 101 1.22 1.31 -27.10
C MET A 101 2.00 0.80 -28.33
N LEU A 102 3.28 1.16 -28.48
CA LEU A 102 4.17 0.75 -29.59
C LEU A 102 5.30 -0.22 -29.18
N GLY A 103 5.45 -0.57 -27.90
CA GLY A 103 6.48 -1.49 -27.42
C GLY A 103 7.20 -1.02 -26.14
N ILE A 104 8.27 -1.75 -25.77
CA ILE A 104 9.15 -1.40 -24.64
C ILE A 104 10.10 -0.29 -25.09
N TYR A 105 9.98 0.89 -24.50
CA TYR A 105 11.05 1.88 -24.52
C TYR A 105 11.76 1.81 -23.16
N ASP A 106 13.00 1.35 -23.16
CA ASP A 106 13.90 1.61 -22.03
C ASP A 106 14.37 3.06 -22.22
N GLU A 107 13.97 3.98 -21.34
CA GLU A 107 14.58 5.31 -21.33
C GLU A 107 16.05 5.14 -20.91
N HIS A 108 16.89 4.92 -21.92
CA HIS A 108 18.32 5.08 -21.84
C HIS A 108 18.64 6.57 -21.67
N TYR A 109 18.64 7.04 -20.43
CA TYR A 109 19.53 8.10 -19.97
C TYR A 109 20.06 7.79 -18.56
#